data_AF-A0AAE5YHF4-F1
#
_entry.id   AF-A0AAE5YHF4-F1
#
_cell.length_a   1.000
_cell.length_b   1.000
_cell.length_c   1.000
_cell.angle_alpha   90.00
_cell.angle_beta   90.00
_cell.angle_gamma   90.00
#
_symmetry.space_group_name_H-M   'P 1'
#
loop_
_entity.id
_entity.type
_entity.pdbx_description
1 polymer ?
#
loop_
_entity_poly.entity_id
_entity_poly.type
_entity_poly.pdbx_seq_one_letter_code
_entity_poly.pdbx_strand_id
1 'polypeptide(L)'
;MEIIFLLELFIIFSMIAIGGRYGGIGLGVAGGLGMCILVLVFGMKPASLPVNVVFIILAVITCVSVLQSAGGLDLLVKIAEKILKRKPQAISFMGPFICALFTIFCGTTYVAFSIYPVIAEVAAQAKIRPERALSASVVAAGIGVIASPMSAATATMIAILAFSGVGVLQILMISLPAFLIGVFCACLSVFKRGKELEQDEEFQRKVRLGEYHFINENSQQQDCENDFKAKRSLYIFALGILAIIFFGTFTNLLPHYELANGDMERLSTPNLIQMLMLATACLIMLFAKVPANKLGEASVFRSGLVGVVGVFGVAWMTGTFFEAYKLFFSDALSHIVEDYPYLFGLILFAFSMVIFSPSATVAALMPLGVSLGIPPQILIVLYPCVCGDFIVPGANQIACVSFDRTGTTKIGKFVINHSYLRPGFVLIISATIVGYVLSKIYF
;
A
#
# COMPACT_ATOMS: atom_id res chain seq x y z
N MET A 1 -15.48 -24.83 -23.36
CA MET A 1 -15.45 -23.95 -22.17
C MET A 1 -14.02 -23.78 -21.67
N GLU A 2 -13.28 -24.87 -21.44
CA GLU A 2 -11.88 -24.80 -20.93
C GLU A 2 -10.90 -24.03 -21.83
N ILE A 3 -10.91 -24.23 -23.15
CA ILE A 3 -9.97 -23.54 -24.06
C ILE A 3 -10.22 -22.03 -24.08
N ILE A 4 -11.49 -21.61 -24.10
CA ILE A 4 -11.88 -20.19 -24.12
C ILE A 4 -11.48 -19.54 -22.79
N PHE A 5 -11.79 -20.20 -21.67
CA PHE A 5 -11.35 -19.77 -20.34
C PHE A 5 -9.84 -19.59 -20.25
N LEU A 6 -9.06 -20.59 -20.69
CA LEU A 6 -7.60 -20.53 -20.66
C LEU A 6 -7.06 -19.40 -21.54
N LEU A 7 -7.67 -19.14 -22.68
CA LEU A 7 -7.28 -18.07 -23.60
C LEU A 7 -7.58 -16.69 -22.98
N GLU A 8 -8.76 -16.49 -22.41
CA GLU A 8 -9.14 -15.25 -21.72
C GLU A 8 -8.29 -15.00 -20.46
N LEU A 9 -8.01 -16.05 -19.68
CA LEU A 9 -7.08 -15.99 -18.56
C LEU A 9 -5.67 -15.63 -19.02
N PHE A 10 -5.21 -16.21 -20.13
CA PHE A 10 -3.93 -15.89 -20.74
C PHE A 10 -3.88 -14.43 -21.21
N ILE A 11 -4.97 -13.90 -21.77
CA ILE A 11 -5.08 -12.48 -22.14
C ILE A 11 -4.90 -11.60 -20.90
N ILE A 12 -5.57 -11.92 -19.79
CA ILE A 12 -5.45 -11.15 -18.54
C ILE A 12 -4.01 -11.14 -18.05
N PHE A 13 -3.38 -12.31 -17.94
CA PHE A 13 -1.99 -12.38 -17.52
C PHE A 13 -1.04 -11.66 -18.47
N SER A 14 -1.28 -11.76 -19.79
CA SER A 14 -0.50 -11.05 -20.79
C SER A 14 -0.65 -9.54 -20.67
N MET A 15 -1.87 -9.03 -20.49
CA MET A 15 -2.12 -7.60 -20.34
C MET A 15 -1.53 -7.06 -19.04
N ILE A 16 -1.63 -7.79 -17.92
CA ILE A 16 -1.00 -7.38 -16.67
C ILE A 16 0.52 -7.42 -16.80
N ALA A 17 1.11 -8.45 -17.42
CA ALA A 17 2.55 -8.56 -17.62
C ALA A 17 3.10 -7.44 -18.53
N ILE A 18 2.37 -7.10 -19.60
CA ILE A 18 2.72 -5.97 -20.48
C ILE A 18 2.57 -4.66 -19.72
N GLY A 19 1.42 -4.43 -19.08
CA GLY A 19 1.13 -3.20 -18.35
C GLY A 19 2.10 -2.95 -17.20
N GLY A 20 2.47 -3.98 -16.45
CA GLY A 20 3.42 -3.91 -15.34
C GLY A 20 4.80 -3.38 -15.74
N ARG A 21 5.25 -3.62 -16.99
CA ARG A 21 6.50 -3.05 -17.52
C ARG A 21 6.46 -1.52 -17.66
N TYR A 22 5.28 -0.95 -17.82
CA TYR A 22 5.05 0.49 -17.95
C TYR A 22 4.51 1.12 -16.65
N GLY A 23 4.55 0.39 -15.53
CA GLY A 23 4.11 0.88 -14.22
C GLY A 23 2.59 1.05 -14.09
N GLY A 24 2.13 1.88 -13.15
CA GLY A 24 0.70 2.00 -12.82
C GLY A 24 -0.19 2.47 -13.97
N ILE A 25 0.25 3.46 -14.77
CA ILE A 25 -0.51 3.89 -15.97
C ILE A 25 -0.56 2.75 -16.98
N GLY A 26 0.58 2.06 -17.19
CA GLY A 26 0.68 0.90 -18.05
C GLY A 26 -0.33 -0.19 -17.72
N LEU A 27 -0.43 -0.55 -16.43
CA LEU A 27 -1.41 -1.51 -15.91
C LEU A 27 -2.84 -1.08 -16.24
N GLY A 28 -3.16 0.21 -16.10
CA GLY A 28 -4.49 0.73 -16.41
C GLY A 28 -4.82 0.68 -17.91
N VAL A 29 -3.90 1.15 -18.76
CA VAL A 29 -4.09 1.16 -20.22
C VAL A 29 -4.15 -0.25 -20.79
N ALA A 30 -3.26 -1.15 -20.34
CA ALA A 30 -3.29 -2.55 -20.74
C ALA A 30 -4.56 -3.25 -20.24
N GLY A 31 -5.05 -2.93 -19.03
CA GLY A 31 -6.35 -3.38 -18.55
C GLY A 31 -7.51 -2.92 -19.43
N GLY A 32 -7.48 -1.67 -19.91
CA GLY A 32 -8.45 -1.15 -20.87
C GLY A 32 -8.41 -1.86 -22.23
N LEU A 33 -7.22 -2.13 -22.75
CA LEU A 33 -7.07 -2.93 -23.98
C LEU A 33 -7.57 -4.37 -23.78
N GLY A 34 -7.23 -4.98 -22.65
CA GLY A 34 -7.74 -6.29 -22.27
C GLY A 34 -9.27 -6.30 -22.22
N MET A 35 -9.89 -5.30 -21.59
CA MET A 35 -11.35 -5.13 -21.62
C MET A 35 -11.92 -5.07 -23.03
N CYS A 36 -11.29 -4.31 -23.94
CA CYS A 36 -11.72 -4.29 -25.34
C CYS A 36 -11.67 -5.69 -25.97
N ILE A 37 -10.61 -6.47 -25.74
CA ILE A 37 -10.49 -7.83 -26.27
C ILE A 37 -11.56 -8.75 -25.65
N LEU A 38 -11.64 -8.78 -24.32
CA LEU A 38 -12.57 -9.61 -23.56
C LEU A 38 -14.04 -9.35 -23.93
N VAL A 39 -14.42 -8.09 -24.15
CA VAL A 39 -15.80 -7.71 -24.46
C VAL A 39 -16.10 -7.77 -25.96
N LEU A 40 -15.25 -7.17 -26.79
CA LEU A 40 -15.55 -7.03 -28.23
C LEU A 40 -15.24 -8.29 -29.04
N VAL A 41 -14.26 -9.09 -28.61
CA VAL A 41 -13.86 -10.32 -29.31
C VAL A 41 -14.53 -11.54 -28.69
N PHE A 42 -14.51 -11.65 -27.37
CA PHE A 42 -15.06 -12.81 -26.65
C PHE A 42 -16.52 -12.64 -26.20
N GLY A 43 -17.09 -11.43 -26.33
CA GLY A 43 -18.49 -11.19 -26.02
C GLY A 43 -18.82 -11.20 -24.52
N MET A 44 -17.82 -11.07 -23.64
CA MET A 44 -18.09 -11.04 -22.20
C MET A 44 -18.88 -9.79 -21.81
N LYS A 45 -19.82 -9.96 -20.88
CA LYS A 45 -20.56 -8.86 -20.29
C LYS A 45 -19.63 -8.07 -19.34
N PRO A 46 -19.42 -6.76 -19.56
CA PRO A 46 -18.59 -5.95 -18.68
C PRO A 46 -19.12 -5.96 -17.24
N ALA A 47 -18.21 -6.11 -16.27
CA ALA A 47 -18.51 -5.90 -14.86
C ALA A 47 -18.75 -4.41 -14.54
N SER A 48 -19.30 -4.16 -13.36
CA SER A 48 -19.44 -2.81 -12.83
C SER A 48 -18.08 -2.13 -12.61
N LEU A 49 -18.00 -0.83 -12.89
CA LEU A 49 -16.79 -0.06 -12.64
C LEU A 49 -16.55 0.11 -11.14
N PRO A 50 -15.29 0.10 -10.67
CA PRO A 50 -14.94 0.35 -9.28
C PRO A 50 -15.02 1.84 -8.92
N VAL A 51 -16.16 2.48 -9.18
CA VAL A 51 -16.37 3.94 -9.07
C VAL A 51 -16.09 4.45 -7.65
N ASN A 52 -16.65 3.77 -6.64
CA ASN A 52 -16.42 4.12 -5.24
C ASN A 52 -14.94 4.08 -4.87
N VAL A 53 -14.21 3.08 -5.36
CA VAL A 53 -12.77 2.93 -5.11
C VAL A 53 -12.01 4.09 -5.71
N VAL A 54 -12.23 4.37 -7.01
CA VAL A 54 -11.55 5.45 -7.73
C VAL A 54 -11.76 6.80 -7.04
N PHE A 55 -12.99 7.13 -6.66
CA PHE A 55 -13.28 8.41 -6.01
C PHE A 55 -12.75 8.51 -4.58
N ILE A 56 -12.73 7.43 -3.80
CA ILE A 56 -12.06 7.46 -2.50
C ILE A 56 -10.57 7.76 -2.68
N ILE A 57 -9.89 7.09 -3.62
CA ILE A 57 -8.47 7.31 -3.88
C ILE A 57 -8.23 8.77 -4.27
N LEU A 58 -9.02 9.31 -5.19
CA LEU A 58 -8.93 10.71 -5.61
C LEU A 58 -9.09 11.69 -4.45
N ALA A 59 -10.06 11.46 -3.55
CA ALA A 59 -10.26 12.31 -2.37
C ALA A 59 -9.06 12.26 -1.41
N VAL A 60 -8.55 11.06 -1.11
CA VAL A 60 -7.39 10.86 -0.23
C VAL A 60 -6.14 11.52 -0.82
N ILE A 61 -5.79 11.23 -2.08
CA ILE A 61 -4.55 11.77 -2.68
C ILE A 61 -4.63 13.28 -2.79
N THR A 62 -5.81 13.86 -3.02
CA THR A 62 -6.02 15.31 -3.01
C THR A 62 -5.69 15.88 -1.63
N CYS A 63 -6.22 15.27 -0.57
CA CYS A 63 -5.94 15.68 0.81
C CYS A 63 -4.44 15.59 1.15
N VAL A 64 -3.78 14.48 0.82
CA VAL A 64 -2.33 14.30 1.08
C VAL A 64 -1.48 15.26 0.23
N SER A 65 -1.92 15.58 -0.99
CA SER A 65 -1.23 16.55 -1.87
C SER A 65 -1.31 17.96 -1.32
N VAL A 66 -2.44 18.34 -0.73
CA VAL A 66 -2.59 19.59 0.01
C VAL A 66 -1.68 19.60 1.24
N LEU A 67 -1.62 18.50 2.00
CA LEU A 67 -0.71 18.34 3.14
C LEU A 67 0.76 18.51 2.73
N GLN A 68 1.16 17.89 1.62
CA GLN A 68 2.50 18.03 1.06
C GLN A 68 2.76 19.48 0.65
N SER A 69 1.83 20.11 -0.06
CA SER A 69 1.94 21.52 -0.50
C SER A 69 2.01 22.51 0.67
N ALA A 70 1.47 22.13 1.83
CA ALA A 70 1.57 22.90 3.08
C ALA A 70 2.90 22.71 3.82
N GLY A 71 3.79 21.84 3.33
CA GLY A 71 5.05 21.48 4.00
C GLY A 71 4.88 20.48 5.15
N GLY A 72 3.67 19.93 5.36
CA GLY A 72 3.40 18.97 6.42
C GLY A 72 4.19 17.67 6.26
N LEU A 73 4.42 17.24 5.02
CA LEU A 73 5.23 16.05 4.72
C LEU A 73 6.72 16.27 5.02
N ASP A 74 7.25 17.44 4.66
CA ASP A 74 8.64 17.79 4.93
C ASP A 74 8.91 17.84 6.43
N LEU A 75 7.96 18.35 7.21
CA LEU A 75 8.03 18.34 8.67
C LEU A 75 8.06 16.92 9.23
N LEU A 76 7.22 16.01 8.72
CA LEU A 76 7.27 14.60 9.12
C LEU A 76 8.67 14.02 8.87
N VAL A 77 9.25 14.24 7.69
CA VAL A 77 10.60 13.78 7.34
C VAL A 77 11.66 14.35 8.28
N LYS A 78 11.62 15.65 8.60
CA LYS A 78 12.53 16.28 9.58
C LYS A 78 12.42 15.62 10.96
N ILE A 79 11.21 15.28 11.40
CA ILE A 79 10.98 14.59 12.67
C ILE A 79 11.57 13.17 12.61
N ALA A 80 11.34 12.44 11.53
CA ALA A 80 11.88 11.10 11.31
C ALA A 80 13.42 11.09 11.34
N GLU A 81 14.07 12.00 10.63
CA GLU A 81 15.53 12.14 10.62
C GLU A 81 16.07 12.35 12.04
N LYS A 82 15.46 13.26 12.81
CA LYS A 82 15.85 13.51 14.20
C LYS A 82 15.70 12.28 15.09
N ILE A 83 14.65 11.47 14.86
CA ILE A 83 14.43 10.23 15.60
C ILE A 83 15.49 9.19 15.23
N LEU A 84 15.77 8.99 13.94
CA LEU A 84 16.75 8.01 13.45
C LEU A 84 18.17 8.33 13.94
N LYS A 85 18.57 9.61 13.94
CA LYS A 85 19.88 10.06 14.42
C LYS A 85 20.07 9.93 15.94
N ARG A 86 18.99 9.88 16.74
CA ARG A 86 19.09 9.76 18.22
C ARG A 86 19.57 8.39 18.69
N LYS A 87 19.18 7.31 18.02
CA LYS A 87 19.58 5.94 18.37
C LYS A 87 20.01 5.17 17.11
N PRO A 88 21.13 5.55 16.49
CA PRO A 88 21.54 5.02 15.20
C PRO A 88 21.86 3.52 15.25
N GLN A 89 22.21 2.97 16.43
CA GLN A 89 22.42 1.53 16.62
C GLN A 89 21.15 0.69 16.42
N ALA A 90 19.96 1.28 16.58
CA ALA A 90 18.68 0.59 16.40
C ALA A 90 18.07 0.80 15.01
N ILE A 91 18.85 1.31 14.04
CA ILE A 91 18.36 1.69 12.70
C ILE A 91 17.64 0.56 11.95
N SER A 92 18.08 -0.68 12.13
CA SER A 92 17.46 -1.87 11.52
C SER A 92 16.04 -2.14 12.00
N PHE A 93 15.64 -1.56 13.14
CA PHE A 93 14.26 -1.58 13.62
C PHE A 93 13.57 -0.22 13.41
N MET A 94 14.24 0.87 13.78
CA MET A 94 13.65 2.21 13.71
C MET A 94 13.32 2.63 12.28
N GLY A 95 14.19 2.35 11.31
CA GLY A 95 13.95 2.65 9.90
C GLY A 95 12.64 2.02 9.40
N PRO A 96 12.46 0.70 9.54
CA PRO A 96 11.23 0.04 9.10
C PRO A 96 9.97 0.52 9.79
N PHE A 97 10.00 0.73 11.11
CA PHE A 97 8.85 1.24 11.85
C PHE A 97 8.48 2.68 11.47
N ILE A 98 9.47 3.54 11.20
CA ILE A 98 9.19 4.89 10.72
C ILE A 98 8.58 4.86 9.32
N CYS A 99 9.13 4.08 8.39
CA CYS A 99 8.55 3.91 7.06
C CYS A 99 7.12 3.34 7.10
N ALA A 100 6.87 2.37 7.99
CA ALA A 100 5.55 1.83 8.26
C ALA A 100 4.59 2.91 8.77
N LEU A 101 4.99 3.70 9.77
CA LEU A 101 4.16 4.77 10.32
C LEU A 101 3.82 5.84 9.29
N PHE A 102 4.77 6.23 8.44
CA PHE A 102 4.51 7.19 7.37
C PHE A 102 3.50 6.64 6.36
N THR A 103 3.59 5.36 6.01
CA THR A 103 2.62 4.75 5.12
C THR A 103 1.25 4.62 5.79
N ILE A 104 1.19 4.21 7.06
CA ILE A 104 -0.05 4.13 7.82
C ILE A 104 -0.73 5.51 7.88
N PHE A 105 0.05 6.56 8.10
CA PHE A 105 -0.46 7.91 8.28
C PHE A 105 -0.86 8.56 6.94
N CYS A 106 -0.01 8.46 5.91
CA CYS A 106 -0.24 9.08 4.61
C CYS A 106 -1.05 8.21 3.63
N GLY A 107 -1.27 6.93 3.94
CA GLY A 107 -1.99 5.98 3.08
C GLY A 107 -1.24 5.55 1.83
N THR A 108 0.04 5.93 1.68
CA THR A 108 0.81 5.66 0.47
C THR A 108 2.30 5.44 0.75
N THR A 109 2.90 4.55 -0.04
CA THR A 109 4.27 4.08 0.12
C THR A 109 5.29 5.08 -0.43
N TYR A 110 4.87 5.96 -1.36
CA TYR A 110 5.72 6.97 -2.01
C TYR A 110 6.34 7.95 -1.01
N VAL A 111 5.69 8.17 0.13
CA VAL A 111 6.20 9.08 1.14
C VAL A 111 7.49 8.54 1.78
N ALA A 112 7.68 7.21 1.83
CA ALA A 112 8.88 6.62 2.42
C ALA A 112 10.16 6.90 1.61
N PHE A 113 10.05 7.32 0.34
CA PHE A 113 11.20 7.64 -0.51
C PHE A 113 12.10 8.74 0.04
N SER A 114 11.54 9.73 0.74
CA SER A 114 12.32 10.80 1.38
C SER A 114 13.11 10.31 2.59
N ILE A 115 12.76 9.16 3.16
CA ILE A 115 13.37 8.61 4.38
C ILE A 115 14.45 7.58 4.04
N TYR A 116 14.36 6.88 2.90
CA TYR A 116 15.35 5.86 2.54
C TYR A 116 16.80 6.39 2.48
N PRO A 117 17.09 7.56 1.89
CA PRO A 117 18.46 8.12 1.92
C PRO A 117 18.95 8.36 3.35
N VAL A 118 18.06 8.88 4.23
CA VAL A 118 18.38 9.13 5.63
C VAL A 118 18.67 7.82 6.37
N ILE A 119 17.88 6.78 6.15
CA ILE A 119 18.11 5.45 6.74
C ILE A 119 19.44 4.86 6.26
N ALA A 120 19.73 4.97 4.96
CA ALA A 120 20.97 4.47 4.37
C ALA A 120 22.19 5.14 5.00
N GLU A 121 22.17 6.48 5.09
CA GLU A 121 23.27 7.26 5.62
C GLU A 121 23.44 7.04 7.13
N VAL A 122 22.36 7.08 7.91
CA VAL A 122 22.44 6.83 9.37
C VAL A 122 22.92 5.41 9.65
N ALA A 123 22.48 4.41 8.88
CA ALA A 123 22.97 3.04 9.01
C ALA A 123 24.48 2.95 8.72
N ALA A 124 24.92 3.54 7.62
CA ALA A 124 26.33 3.52 7.24
C ALA A 124 27.21 4.24 8.27
N GLN A 125 26.79 5.40 8.77
CA GLN A 125 27.48 6.14 9.84
C GLN A 125 27.54 5.34 11.15
N ALA A 126 26.50 4.58 11.46
CA ALA A 126 26.47 3.64 12.59
C ALA A 126 27.30 2.37 12.36
N LYS A 127 27.96 2.23 11.19
CA LYS A 127 28.67 1.03 10.74
C LYS A 127 27.77 -0.21 10.63
N ILE A 128 26.46 0.01 10.52
CA ILE A 128 25.46 -1.02 10.31
C ILE A 128 25.24 -1.18 8.81
N ARG A 129 25.24 -2.42 8.33
CA ARG A 129 24.97 -2.75 6.92
C ARG A 129 23.61 -2.16 6.48
N PRO A 130 23.57 -1.16 5.56
CA PRO A 130 22.31 -0.50 5.16
C PRO A 130 21.26 -1.45 4.61
N GLU A 131 21.67 -2.53 3.92
CA GLU A 131 20.77 -3.60 3.45
C GLU A 131 19.79 -4.08 4.53
N ARG A 132 20.24 -4.20 5.79
CA ARG A 132 19.43 -4.70 6.90
C ARG A 132 18.25 -3.75 7.17
N ALA A 133 18.52 -2.45 7.25
CA ALA A 133 17.49 -1.46 7.52
C ALA A 133 16.62 -1.19 6.28
N LEU A 134 17.24 -0.96 5.13
CA LEU A 134 16.55 -0.57 3.89
C LEU A 134 15.64 -1.67 3.35
N SER A 135 16.08 -2.93 3.37
CA SER A 135 15.26 -4.03 2.84
C SER A 135 13.96 -4.20 3.63
N ALA A 136 14.02 -4.13 4.96
CA ALA A 136 12.83 -4.16 5.80
C ALA A 136 12.00 -2.87 5.68
N SER A 137 12.63 -1.70 5.51
CA SER A 137 11.93 -0.41 5.36
C SER A 137 11.09 -0.33 4.11
N VAL A 138 11.61 -0.76 2.96
CA VAL A 138 10.86 -0.75 1.70
C VAL A 138 9.67 -1.71 1.78
N VAL A 139 9.87 -2.89 2.36
CA VAL A 139 8.82 -3.88 2.55
C VAL A 139 7.76 -3.37 3.53
N ALA A 140 8.17 -2.81 4.67
CA ALA A 140 7.25 -2.27 5.66
C ALA A 140 6.44 -1.09 5.08
N ALA A 141 7.07 -0.20 4.31
CA ALA A 141 6.35 0.84 3.58
C ALA A 141 5.37 0.21 2.58
N GLY A 142 5.82 -0.73 1.75
CA GLY A 142 5.01 -1.43 0.75
C GLY A 142 3.72 -2.01 1.33
N ILE A 143 3.87 -2.81 2.40
CA ILE A 143 2.77 -3.56 3.00
C ILE A 143 1.92 -2.68 3.93
N GLY A 144 2.47 -1.60 4.48
CA GLY A 144 1.80 -0.73 5.45
C GLY A 144 0.49 -0.09 4.97
N VAL A 145 0.22 -0.10 3.67
CA VAL A 145 -1.06 0.34 3.12
C VAL A 145 -2.23 -0.46 3.70
N ILE A 146 -2.08 -1.75 3.98
CA ILE A 146 -3.17 -2.57 4.54
C ILE A 146 -3.55 -2.18 5.97
N ALA A 147 -2.64 -1.51 6.67
CA ALA A 147 -2.79 -1.07 8.05
C ALA A 147 -3.21 0.41 8.17
N SER A 148 -3.47 1.06 7.03
CA SER A 148 -3.85 2.47 6.99
C SER A 148 -5.35 2.62 6.73
N PRO A 149 -6.09 3.42 7.52
CA PRO A 149 -7.46 3.86 7.15
C PRO A 149 -7.48 4.70 5.88
N MET A 150 -6.34 5.31 5.54
CA MET A 150 -6.21 6.27 4.45
C MET A 150 -5.81 5.63 3.14
N SER A 151 -5.40 4.36 3.14
CA SER A 151 -4.92 3.76 1.90
C SER A 151 -6.07 3.42 0.96
N ALA A 152 -5.73 3.48 -0.33
CA ALA A 152 -6.56 2.97 -1.41
C ALA A 152 -6.99 1.51 -1.19
N ALA A 153 -6.10 0.67 -0.64
CA ALA A 153 -6.38 -0.74 -0.40
C ALA A 153 -7.46 -0.91 0.68
N THR A 154 -7.34 -0.19 1.80
CA THR A 154 -8.28 -0.33 2.93
C THR A 154 -9.63 0.29 2.59
N ALA A 155 -9.62 1.44 1.91
CA ALA A 155 -10.82 2.03 1.32
C ALA A 155 -11.58 1.04 0.43
N THR A 156 -10.86 0.32 -0.42
CA THR A 156 -11.44 -0.72 -1.28
C THR A 156 -12.01 -1.87 -0.46
N MET A 157 -11.26 -2.34 0.53
CA MET A 157 -11.69 -3.42 1.43
C MET A 157 -12.98 -3.04 2.19
N ILE A 158 -13.07 -1.80 2.68
CA ILE A 158 -14.27 -1.28 3.34
C ILE A 158 -15.45 -1.25 2.38
N ALA A 159 -15.27 -0.74 1.16
CA ALA A 159 -16.33 -0.69 0.15
C ALA A 159 -16.84 -2.09 -0.20
N ILE A 160 -15.93 -3.06 -0.31
CA ILE A 160 -16.27 -4.46 -0.58
C ILE A 160 -17.02 -5.06 0.60
N LEU A 161 -16.54 -4.94 1.84
CA LEU A 161 -17.15 -5.60 2.99
C LEU A 161 -18.33 -4.84 3.62
N ALA A 162 -18.72 -3.70 3.05
CA ALA A 162 -19.79 -2.86 3.59
C ALA A 162 -21.12 -3.61 3.72
N PHE A 163 -21.46 -4.49 2.77
CA PHE A 163 -22.69 -5.30 2.82
C PHE A 163 -22.71 -6.30 4.00
N SER A 164 -21.54 -6.68 4.51
CA SER A 164 -21.39 -7.57 5.67
C SER A 164 -21.41 -6.80 7.00
N GLY A 165 -21.67 -5.49 6.98
CA GLY A 165 -21.64 -4.63 8.17
C GLY A 165 -20.23 -4.40 8.72
N VAL A 166 -19.17 -4.78 7.98
CA VAL A 166 -17.80 -4.64 8.47
C VAL A 166 -17.33 -3.19 8.34
N GLY A 167 -16.99 -2.59 9.47
CA GLY A 167 -16.51 -1.21 9.56
C GLY A 167 -14.98 -1.07 9.42
N VAL A 168 -14.53 0.17 9.28
CA VAL A 168 -13.10 0.53 9.21
C VAL A 168 -12.34 0.00 10.43
N LEU A 169 -12.91 0.17 11.62
CA LEU A 169 -12.26 -0.21 12.86
C LEU A 169 -12.04 -1.71 12.97
N GLN A 170 -13.00 -2.54 12.56
CA GLN A 170 -12.87 -4.00 12.61
C GLN A 170 -11.72 -4.49 11.71
N ILE A 171 -11.58 -3.90 10.53
CA ILE A 171 -10.45 -4.18 9.63
C ILE A 171 -9.14 -3.77 10.31
N LEU A 172 -9.06 -2.56 10.87
CA LEU A 172 -7.84 -2.03 11.48
C LEU A 172 -7.46 -2.74 12.79
N MET A 173 -8.43 -3.17 13.60
CA MET A 173 -8.18 -3.91 14.84
C MET A 173 -7.46 -5.23 14.61
N ILE A 174 -7.58 -5.81 13.42
CA ILE A 174 -6.81 -7.00 13.02
C ILE A 174 -5.57 -6.57 12.23
N SER A 175 -5.75 -5.84 11.13
CA SER A 175 -4.70 -5.57 10.15
C SER A 175 -3.56 -4.71 10.71
N LEU A 176 -3.84 -3.69 11.51
CA LEU A 176 -2.82 -2.79 12.06
C LEU A 176 -1.87 -3.51 13.05
N PRO A 177 -2.35 -4.15 14.13
CA PRO A 177 -1.47 -4.88 15.04
C PRO A 177 -0.78 -6.07 14.35
N ALA A 178 -1.47 -6.80 13.48
CA ALA A 178 -0.88 -7.89 12.71
C ALA A 178 0.28 -7.40 11.83
N PHE A 179 0.10 -6.29 11.13
CA PHE A 179 1.13 -5.65 10.32
C PHE A 179 2.31 -5.18 11.18
N LEU A 180 2.08 -4.51 12.31
CA LEU A 180 3.16 -4.02 13.17
C LEU A 180 4.00 -5.16 13.78
N ILE A 181 3.36 -6.25 14.18
CA ILE A 181 4.08 -7.47 14.62
C ILE A 181 4.82 -8.09 13.44
N GLY A 182 4.21 -8.09 12.25
CA GLY A 182 4.88 -8.56 11.03
C GLY A 182 6.14 -7.75 10.69
N VAL A 183 6.09 -6.42 10.81
CA VAL A 183 7.26 -5.54 10.65
C VAL A 183 8.33 -5.91 11.67
N PHE A 184 7.97 -6.14 12.93
CA PHE A 184 8.92 -6.58 13.96
C PHE A 184 9.61 -7.90 13.59
N CYS A 185 8.84 -8.90 13.14
CA CYS A 185 9.37 -10.18 12.66
C CYS A 185 10.28 -10.00 11.44
N ALA A 186 9.91 -9.12 10.50
CA ALA A 186 10.72 -8.79 9.34
C ALA A 186 12.07 -8.18 9.74
N CYS A 187 12.08 -7.23 10.68
CA CYS A 187 13.29 -6.64 11.25
C CYS A 187 14.20 -7.70 11.89
N LEU A 188 13.62 -8.59 12.71
CA LEU A 188 14.37 -9.71 13.31
C LEU A 188 15.01 -10.62 12.24
N SER A 189 14.30 -10.87 11.14
CA SER A 189 14.80 -11.72 10.06
C SER A 189 16.04 -11.14 9.38
N VAL A 190 16.18 -9.81 9.33
CA VAL A 190 17.32 -9.14 8.66
C VAL A 190 18.37 -8.60 9.63
N PHE A 191 18.13 -8.68 10.95
CA PHE A 191 18.96 -8.06 11.98
C PHE A 191 20.46 -8.45 11.91
N LYS A 192 20.75 -9.71 11.58
CA LYS A 192 22.12 -10.25 11.40
C LYS A 192 22.40 -10.71 9.96
N ARG A 193 21.72 -10.12 8.97
CA ARG A 193 21.89 -10.52 7.57
C ARG A 193 23.19 -9.93 7.00
N GLY A 194 24.01 -10.78 6.38
CA GLY A 194 25.26 -10.39 5.74
C GLY A 194 26.38 -10.01 6.72
N LYS A 195 27.59 -9.81 6.19
CA LYS A 195 28.76 -9.34 6.95
C LYS A 195 28.48 -7.94 7.52
N GLU A 196 29.18 -7.59 8.61
CA GLU A 196 29.22 -6.21 9.09
C GLU A 196 29.74 -5.28 8.00
N LEU A 197 29.31 -4.01 8.02
CA LEU A 197 29.59 -3.08 6.92
C LEU A 197 31.10 -2.93 6.67
N GLU A 198 31.89 -2.84 7.73
CA GLU A 198 33.35 -2.71 7.64
C GLU A 198 34.05 -3.93 7.01
N GLN A 199 33.39 -5.08 7.02
CA GLN A 199 33.89 -6.35 6.46
C GLN A 199 33.31 -6.63 5.06
N ASP A 200 32.46 -5.76 4.55
CA ASP A 200 31.87 -5.92 3.21
C ASP A 200 32.89 -5.53 2.13
N GLU A 201 33.20 -6.49 1.26
CA GLU A 201 34.24 -6.36 0.23
C GLU A 201 33.93 -5.25 -0.79
N GLU A 202 32.65 -5.07 -1.14
CA GLU A 202 32.24 -4.03 -2.07
C GLU A 202 32.34 -2.66 -1.41
N PHE A 203 31.89 -2.54 -0.15
CA PHE A 203 32.04 -1.31 0.61
C PHE A 203 33.51 -0.91 0.74
N GLN A 204 34.38 -1.84 1.15
CA GLN A 204 35.81 -1.59 1.24
C GLN A 204 36.41 -1.22 -0.12
N ARG A 205 35.97 -1.84 -1.23
CA ARG A 205 36.40 -1.47 -2.59
C ARG A 205 36.03 -0.01 -2.88
N LYS A 206 34.79 0.40 -2.62
CA LYS A 206 34.32 1.77 -2.85
C LYS A 206 35.06 2.80 -2.01
N VAL A 207 35.33 2.48 -0.74
CA VAL A 207 36.13 3.34 0.14
C VAL A 207 37.57 3.47 -0.37
N ARG A 208 38.22 2.37 -0.78
CA ARG A 208 39.58 2.39 -1.33
C ARG A 208 39.69 3.19 -2.63
N LEU A 209 38.66 3.18 -3.46
CA LEU A 209 38.62 3.92 -4.73
C LEU A 209 38.15 5.37 -4.59
N GLY A 210 37.79 5.81 -3.38
CA GLY A 210 37.21 7.14 -3.15
C GLY A 210 35.79 7.30 -3.73
N GLU A 211 35.13 6.21 -4.12
CA GLU A 211 33.74 6.22 -4.62
C GLU A 211 32.72 6.45 -3.48
N TYR A 212 33.13 6.26 -2.22
CA TYR A 212 32.27 6.46 -1.05
C TYR A 212 32.88 7.47 -0.07
N HIS A 213 32.12 8.52 0.21
CA HIS A 213 32.39 9.50 1.27
C HIS A 213 31.16 9.63 2.18
N PHE A 214 31.38 9.58 3.50
CA PHE A 214 30.34 9.94 4.46
C PHE A 214 29.90 11.38 4.19
N ILE A 215 28.59 11.60 4.15
CA ILE A 215 28.06 12.95 3.91
C ILE A 215 28.27 13.75 5.19
N ASN A 216 29.19 14.74 5.15
CA ASN A 216 29.32 15.72 6.23
C ASN A 216 28.07 16.60 6.28
N GLU A 217 27.50 16.76 7.49
CA GLU A 217 26.13 17.24 7.77
C GLU A 217 25.76 18.67 7.35
N ASN A 218 26.56 19.37 6.53
CA ASN A 218 26.37 20.80 6.27
C ASN A 218 25.51 21.15 5.04
N SER A 219 24.64 20.26 4.56
CA SER A 219 23.78 20.59 3.41
C SER A 219 22.31 20.35 3.70
N GLN A 220 21.56 21.47 3.63
CA GLN A 220 20.09 21.59 3.60
C GLN A 220 19.36 21.71 4.96
N GLN A 221 19.82 22.63 5.82
CA GLN A 221 18.88 23.40 6.63
C GLN A 221 18.14 24.38 5.71
N GLN A 222 17.00 23.96 5.15
CA GLN A 222 16.08 24.87 4.48
C GLN A 222 15.01 25.36 5.47
N ASP A 223 15.13 26.67 5.74
CA ASP A 223 14.38 27.69 6.48
C ASP A 223 13.28 27.35 7.50
N CYS A 224 13.38 28.10 8.60
CA CYS A 224 12.54 28.11 9.80
C CYS A 224 11.14 28.75 9.63
N GLU A 225 10.80 29.33 8.47
CA GLU A 225 9.55 30.10 8.31
C GLU A 225 8.30 29.23 8.05
N ASN A 226 8.46 27.99 7.55
CA ASN A 226 7.35 27.11 7.15
C ASN A 226 6.81 26.18 8.26
N ASP A 227 7.44 26.15 9.43
CA ASP A 227 7.19 25.12 10.43
C ASP A 227 5.79 25.21 11.06
N PHE A 228 5.24 26.43 11.20
CA PHE A 228 3.93 26.61 11.82
C PHE A 228 2.76 26.21 10.90
N LYS A 229 2.83 26.53 9.61
CA LYS A 229 1.85 26.08 8.60
C LYS A 229 1.91 24.56 8.44
N ALA A 230 3.12 24.01 8.37
CA ALA A 230 3.34 22.57 8.33
C ALA A 230 2.74 21.87 9.56
N LYS A 231 3.02 22.35 10.78
CA LYS A 231 2.44 21.83 12.03
C LYS A 231 0.91 21.87 12.04
N ARG A 232 0.32 23.00 11.63
CA ARG A 232 -1.15 23.14 11.54
C ARG A 232 -1.74 22.15 10.53
N SER A 233 -1.15 22.04 9.34
CA SER A 233 -1.61 21.11 8.32
C SER A 233 -1.59 19.66 8.81
N LEU A 234 -0.53 19.29 9.54
CA LEU A 234 -0.38 17.95 10.10
C LEU A 234 -1.41 17.65 11.19
N TYR A 235 -1.69 18.62 12.07
CA TYR A 235 -2.72 18.49 13.10
C TYR A 235 -4.12 18.33 12.50
N ILE A 236 -4.48 19.15 11.51
CA ILE A 236 -5.78 19.05 10.82
C ILE A 236 -5.90 17.72 10.10
N PHE A 237 -4.84 17.26 9.43
CA PHE A 237 -4.83 15.97 8.77
C PHE A 237 -5.01 14.81 9.76
N ALA A 238 -4.32 14.84 10.90
CA ALA A 238 -4.49 13.85 11.96
C ALA A 238 -5.94 13.84 12.51
N LEU A 239 -6.55 15.02 12.71
CA LEU A 239 -7.97 15.12 13.10
C LEU A 239 -8.90 14.54 12.02
N GLY A 240 -8.60 14.74 10.74
CA GLY A 240 -9.35 14.13 9.63
C GLY A 240 -9.33 12.61 9.67
N ILE A 241 -8.17 12.01 9.93
CA ILE A 241 -8.03 10.55 10.13
C ILE A 241 -8.87 10.09 11.31
N LEU A 242 -8.77 10.78 12.44
CA LEU A 242 -9.55 10.44 13.64
C LEU A 242 -11.05 10.56 13.39
N ALA A 243 -11.50 11.56 12.63
CA ALA A 243 -12.90 11.70 12.24
C ALA A 243 -13.38 10.52 11.38
N ILE A 244 -12.57 10.06 10.41
CA ILE A 244 -12.90 8.87 9.61
C ILE A 244 -13.05 7.63 10.48
N ILE A 245 -12.09 7.40 11.39
CA ILE A 245 -12.15 6.25 12.30
C ILE A 245 -13.39 6.37 13.20
N PHE A 246 -13.65 7.55 13.75
CA PHE A 246 -14.79 7.81 14.63
C PHE A 246 -16.13 7.58 13.92
N PHE A 247 -16.41 8.26 12.81
CA PHE A 247 -17.67 8.12 12.08
C PHE A 247 -17.79 6.76 11.37
N GLY A 248 -16.68 6.17 10.95
CA GLY A 248 -16.63 4.81 10.40
C GLY A 248 -16.87 3.71 11.43
N THR A 249 -16.73 4.03 12.73
CA THR A 249 -17.05 3.13 13.85
C THR A 249 -18.48 3.37 14.33
N PHE A 250 -18.82 4.60 14.66
CA PHE A 250 -20.14 4.99 15.16
C PHE A 250 -21.11 5.25 14.02
N THR A 251 -21.31 4.22 13.22
CA THR A 251 -22.06 4.35 11.98
C THR A 251 -23.54 4.70 12.21
N ASN A 252 -24.09 4.46 13.41
CA ASN A 252 -25.43 4.89 13.80
C ASN A 252 -25.60 6.43 13.83
N LEU A 253 -24.50 7.19 13.97
CA LEU A 253 -24.52 8.65 13.92
C LEU A 253 -24.64 9.20 12.50
N LEU A 254 -24.49 8.33 11.49
CA LEU A 254 -24.59 8.71 10.10
C LEU A 254 -26.05 8.99 9.74
N PRO A 255 -26.32 9.98 8.87
CA PRO A 255 -27.67 10.26 8.43
C PRO A 255 -28.25 9.05 7.70
N HIS A 256 -29.55 8.84 7.91
CA HIS A 256 -30.35 7.84 7.21
C HIS A 256 -31.37 8.55 6.33
N TYR A 257 -31.63 7.98 5.17
CA TYR A 257 -32.51 8.52 4.15
C TYR A 257 -33.58 7.47 3.85
N GLU A 258 -34.83 7.89 3.82
CA GLU A 258 -35.94 7.01 3.43
C GLU A 258 -35.93 6.86 1.90
N LEU A 259 -35.85 5.63 1.41
CA LEU A 259 -35.99 5.30 0.00
C LEU A 259 -37.47 5.30 -0.39
N ALA A 260 -37.73 5.40 -1.70
CA ALA A 260 -39.07 5.35 -2.27
C ALA A 260 -39.84 4.04 -1.97
N ASN A 261 -39.14 2.96 -1.57
CA ASN A 261 -39.72 1.68 -1.17
C ASN A 261 -40.01 1.58 0.35
N GLY A 262 -39.74 2.64 1.12
CA GLY A 262 -39.93 2.70 2.58
C GLY A 262 -38.76 2.14 3.40
N ASP A 263 -37.70 1.65 2.75
CA ASP A 263 -36.48 1.22 3.45
C ASP A 263 -35.63 2.42 3.85
N MET A 264 -34.90 2.32 4.96
CA MET A 264 -33.97 3.36 5.40
C MET A 264 -32.54 3.03 4.94
N GLU A 265 -31.97 3.85 4.07
CA GLU A 265 -30.58 3.74 3.64
C GLU A 265 -29.70 4.69 4.45
N ARG A 266 -28.68 4.12 5.08
CA ARG A 266 -27.66 4.90 5.76
C ARG A 266 -26.63 5.44 4.77
N LEU A 267 -26.07 6.62 5.04
CA LEU A 267 -24.90 7.10 4.33
C LEU A 267 -23.81 6.02 4.23
N SER A 268 -23.39 5.71 3.00
CA SER A 268 -22.38 4.69 2.74
C SER A 268 -21.01 5.12 3.27
N THR A 269 -20.25 4.16 3.83
CA THR A 269 -18.90 4.40 4.32
C THR A 269 -17.94 4.95 3.24
N PRO A 270 -18.01 4.50 1.96
CA PRO A 270 -17.30 5.15 0.86
C PRO A 270 -17.55 6.66 0.74
N ASN A 271 -18.82 7.09 0.76
CA ASN A 271 -19.18 8.49 0.62
C ASN A 271 -18.70 9.31 1.82
N LEU A 272 -18.83 8.76 3.04
CA LEU A 272 -18.30 9.38 4.25
C LEU A 272 -16.80 9.67 4.16
N ILE A 273 -16.00 8.69 3.70
CA ILE A 273 -14.55 8.86 3.55
C ILE A 273 -14.24 9.98 2.55
N GLN A 274 -14.91 9.99 1.40
CA GLN A 274 -14.72 11.02 0.37
C GLN A 274 -15.04 12.41 0.91
N MET A 275 -16.18 12.57 1.59
CA MET A 275 -16.59 13.84 2.19
C MET A 275 -15.59 14.33 3.23
N LEU A 276 -15.19 13.48 4.17
CA LEU A 276 -14.27 13.86 5.25
C LEU A 276 -12.87 14.19 4.71
N MET A 277 -12.40 13.49 3.68
CA MET A 277 -11.11 13.75 3.06
C MET A 277 -11.07 15.08 2.32
N LEU A 278 -12.09 15.37 1.51
CA LEU A 278 -12.20 16.64 0.81
C LEU A 278 -12.41 17.80 1.80
N ALA A 279 -13.21 17.60 2.85
CA ALA A 279 -13.35 18.58 3.93
C ALA A 279 -12.02 18.84 4.64
N THR A 280 -11.27 17.79 4.97
CA THR A 280 -9.94 17.91 5.60
C THR A 280 -8.97 18.66 4.68
N ALA A 281 -8.96 18.35 3.38
CA ALA A 281 -8.16 19.05 2.39
C ALA A 281 -8.49 20.54 2.35
N CYS A 282 -9.77 20.89 2.31
CA CYS A 282 -10.24 22.27 2.36
C CYS A 282 -9.78 22.99 3.63
N LEU A 283 -9.92 22.36 4.80
CA LEU A 283 -9.47 22.93 6.07
C LEU A 283 -7.95 23.16 6.08
N ILE A 284 -7.15 22.23 5.57
CA ILE A 284 -5.70 22.44 5.45
C ILE A 284 -5.40 23.62 4.54
N MET A 285 -6.05 23.73 3.39
CA MET A 285 -5.87 24.86 2.47
C MET A 285 -6.15 26.21 3.15
N LEU A 286 -7.27 26.30 3.88
CA LEU A 286 -7.69 27.53 4.57
C LEU A 286 -6.77 27.89 5.74
N PHE A 287 -6.47 26.94 6.63
CA PHE A 287 -5.75 27.22 7.88
C PHE A 287 -4.23 27.19 7.77
N ALA A 288 -3.68 26.42 6.82
CA ALA A 288 -2.25 26.44 6.48
C ALA A 288 -1.93 27.47 5.37
N LYS A 289 -2.94 28.10 4.77
CA LYS A 289 -2.81 29.11 3.69
C LYS A 289 -1.97 28.58 2.52
N VAL A 290 -2.38 27.41 2.01
CA VAL A 290 -1.69 26.73 0.90
C VAL A 290 -1.93 27.52 -0.40
N PRO A 291 -0.88 27.90 -1.15
CA PRO A 291 -1.06 28.66 -2.38
C PRO A 291 -1.60 27.75 -3.50
N ALA A 292 -2.58 28.25 -4.26
CA ALA A 292 -3.32 27.46 -5.24
C ALA A 292 -2.43 26.87 -6.35
N ASN A 293 -1.37 27.58 -6.74
CA ASN A 293 -0.44 27.13 -7.79
C ASN A 293 0.37 25.88 -7.41
N LYS A 294 0.52 25.56 -6.12
CA LYS A 294 1.29 24.39 -5.67
C LYS A 294 0.48 23.09 -5.64
N LEU A 295 -0.85 23.17 -5.70
CA LEU A 295 -1.74 22.03 -5.47
C LEU A 295 -1.58 20.91 -6.51
N GLY A 296 -1.39 21.26 -7.79
CA GLY A 296 -1.21 20.28 -8.88
C GLY A 296 0.23 19.81 -9.08
N GLU A 297 1.19 20.42 -8.39
CA GLU A 297 2.63 20.12 -8.53
C GLU A 297 3.12 19.06 -7.53
N ALA A 298 2.31 18.78 -6.50
CA ALA A 298 2.62 17.78 -5.49
C ALA A 298 2.91 16.40 -6.12
N SER A 299 4.06 15.81 -5.77
CA SER A 299 4.46 14.51 -6.30
C SER A 299 3.49 13.40 -5.89
N VAL A 300 2.89 13.50 -4.70
CA VAL A 300 1.86 12.54 -4.24
C VAL A 300 0.62 12.59 -5.13
N PHE A 301 0.22 13.75 -5.65
CA PHE A 301 -0.92 13.87 -6.56
C PHE A 301 -0.68 13.08 -7.84
N ARG A 302 0.49 13.30 -8.46
CA ARG A 302 0.89 12.65 -9.71
C ARG A 302 0.99 11.13 -9.53
N SER A 303 1.69 10.67 -8.48
CA SER A 303 1.80 9.24 -8.17
C SER A 303 0.46 8.61 -7.81
N GLY A 304 -0.42 9.37 -7.14
CA GLY A 304 -1.77 8.94 -6.82
C GLY A 304 -2.62 8.71 -8.07
N LEU A 305 -2.60 9.64 -9.03
CA LEU A 305 -3.32 9.51 -10.30
C LEU A 305 -2.83 8.31 -11.13
N VAL A 306 -1.52 8.05 -11.15
CA VAL A 306 -0.94 6.84 -11.74
C VAL A 306 -1.56 5.58 -11.13
N GLY A 307 -1.74 5.56 -9.79
CA GLY A 307 -2.40 4.47 -9.08
C GLY A 307 -3.88 4.33 -9.42
N VAL A 308 -4.62 5.45 -9.52
CA VAL A 308 -6.03 5.47 -9.91
C VAL A 308 -6.24 4.82 -11.27
N VAL A 309 -5.45 5.22 -12.27
CA VAL A 309 -5.52 4.64 -13.63
C VAL A 309 -5.25 3.14 -13.60
N GLY A 310 -4.23 2.70 -12.83
CA GLY A 310 -3.92 1.29 -12.65
C GLY A 310 -5.06 0.48 -12.03
N VAL A 311 -5.63 0.95 -10.92
CA VAL A 311 -6.77 0.30 -10.26
C VAL A 311 -7.98 0.25 -11.19
N PHE A 312 -8.29 1.35 -11.87
CA PHE A 312 -9.43 1.45 -12.78
C PHE A 312 -9.37 0.38 -13.88
N GLY A 313 -8.27 0.31 -14.63
CA GLY A 313 -8.16 -0.63 -15.75
C GLY A 313 -8.06 -2.09 -15.32
N VAL A 314 -7.21 -2.40 -14.33
CA VAL A 314 -6.99 -3.78 -13.90
C VAL A 314 -8.22 -4.35 -13.19
N ALA A 315 -8.85 -3.60 -12.29
CA ALA A 315 -10.01 -4.09 -11.55
C ALA A 315 -11.22 -4.28 -12.48
N TRP A 316 -11.40 -3.43 -13.49
CA TRP A 316 -12.48 -3.60 -14.44
C TRP A 316 -12.29 -4.84 -15.33
N MET A 317 -11.06 -5.05 -15.83
CA MET A 317 -10.70 -6.24 -16.61
C MET A 317 -10.86 -7.53 -15.83
N THR A 318 -10.24 -7.60 -14.65
CA THR A 318 -10.28 -8.80 -13.82
C THR A 318 -11.69 -9.06 -13.28
N GLY A 319 -12.40 -8.02 -12.85
CA GLY A 319 -13.80 -8.13 -12.42
C GLY A 319 -14.71 -8.70 -13.50
N THR A 320 -14.57 -8.24 -14.75
CA THR A 320 -15.33 -8.76 -15.90
C THR A 320 -15.10 -10.25 -16.10
N PHE A 321 -13.85 -10.71 -16.04
CA PHE A 321 -13.52 -12.12 -16.17
C PHE A 321 -14.05 -12.96 -15.00
N PHE A 322 -13.82 -12.53 -13.76
CA PHE A 322 -14.28 -13.27 -12.60
C PHE A 322 -15.80 -13.32 -12.49
N GLU A 323 -16.51 -12.28 -12.93
CA GLU A 323 -17.97 -12.26 -12.99
C GLU A 323 -18.49 -13.23 -14.07
N ALA A 324 -17.85 -13.25 -15.25
CA ALA A 324 -18.20 -14.18 -16.33
C ALA A 324 -18.01 -15.65 -15.93
N TYR A 325 -16.97 -15.96 -15.15
CA TYR A 325 -16.65 -17.32 -14.68
C TYR A 325 -17.07 -17.59 -13.24
N LYS A 326 -17.95 -16.77 -12.66
CA LYS A 326 -18.34 -16.90 -11.26
C LYS A 326 -18.84 -18.30 -10.92
N LEU A 327 -19.70 -18.87 -11.76
CA LEU A 327 -20.22 -20.23 -11.57
C LEU A 327 -19.13 -21.30 -11.66
N PHE A 328 -18.21 -21.16 -12.62
CA PHE A 328 -17.08 -22.08 -12.74
C PHE A 328 -16.19 -22.06 -11.50
N PHE A 329 -15.86 -20.86 -10.99
CA PHE A 329 -15.08 -20.72 -9.76
C PHE A 329 -15.84 -21.22 -8.54
N SER A 330 -17.15 -20.94 -8.42
CA SER A 330 -17.93 -21.47 -7.30
C SER A 330 -18.00 -22.99 -7.34
N ASP A 331 -18.16 -23.61 -8.51
CA ASP A 331 -18.25 -25.08 -8.61
C ASP A 331 -16.89 -25.74 -8.37
N ALA A 332 -15.81 -25.17 -8.89
CA ALA A 332 -14.46 -25.73 -8.74
C ALA A 332 -13.86 -25.51 -7.35
N LEU A 333 -14.22 -24.40 -6.68
CA LEU A 333 -13.60 -23.99 -5.42
C LEU A 333 -14.51 -24.11 -4.21
N SER A 334 -15.84 -24.26 -4.35
CA SER A 334 -16.79 -24.30 -3.21
C SER A 334 -16.35 -25.30 -2.14
N HIS A 335 -16.14 -26.56 -2.48
CA HIS A 335 -15.71 -27.58 -1.51
C HIS A 335 -14.36 -27.25 -0.86
N ILE A 336 -13.40 -26.71 -1.62
CA ILE A 336 -12.08 -26.35 -1.09
C ILE A 336 -12.17 -25.12 -0.18
N VAL A 337 -13.00 -24.15 -0.53
CA VAL A 337 -13.14 -22.88 0.17
C VAL A 337 -14.05 -23.00 1.40
N GLU A 338 -15.02 -23.92 1.39
CA GLU A 338 -15.81 -24.30 2.56
C GLU A 338 -14.93 -24.94 3.63
N ASP A 339 -14.09 -25.91 3.26
CA ASP A 339 -13.24 -26.62 4.21
C ASP A 339 -11.94 -25.86 4.56
N TYR A 340 -11.36 -25.15 3.59
CA TYR A 340 -10.04 -24.51 3.69
C TYR A 340 -10.03 -23.08 3.11
N PRO A 341 -10.82 -22.13 3.67
CA PRO A 341 -10.93 -20.76 3.14
C PRO A 341 -9.60 -20.00 3.13
N TYR A 342 -8.62 -20.40 3.95
CA TYR A 342 -7.29 -19.79 3.99
C TYR A 342 -6.45 -20.03 2.73
N LEU A 343 -6.74 -21.08 1.95
CA LEU A 343 -6.04 -21.34 0.69
C LEU A 343 -6.27 -20.23 -0.34
N PHE A 344 -7.35 -19.47 -0.20
CA PHE A 344 -7.57 -18.26 -0.97
C PHE A 344 -6.41 -17.25 -0.84
N GLY A 345 -5.69 -17.25 0.29
CA GLY A 345 -4.49 -16.43 0.49
C GLY A 345 -3.37 -16.73 -0.51
N LEU A 346 -3.24 -17.99 -0.95
CA LEU A 346 -2.26 -18.37 -1.98
C LEU A 346 -2.62 -17.78 -3.33
N ILE A 347 -3.92 -17.73 -3.66
CA ILE A 347 -4.42 -17.11 -4.88
C ILE A 347 -4.17 -15.59 -4.84
N LEU A 348 -4.55 -14.93 -3.74
CA LEU A 348 -4.28 -13.51 -3.53
C LEU A 348 -2.79 -13.18 -3.67
N PHE A 349 -1.93 -14.00 -3.05
CA PHE A 349 -0.50 -13.80 -3.10
C PHE A 349 0.06 -14.01 -4.51
N ALA A 350 -0.31 -15.09 -5.20
CA ALA A 350 0.15 -15.37 -6.56
C ALA A 350 -0.24 -14.26 -7.55
N PHE A 351 -1.49 -13.78 -7.49
CA PHE A 351 -1.94 -12.71 -8.37
C PHE A 351 -1.35 -11.35 -8.00
N SER A 352 -1.16 -11.05 -6.71
CA SER A 352 -0.57 -9.78 -6.29
C SER A 352 0.88 -9.60 -6.78
N MET A 353 1.64 -10.69 -6.94
CA MET A 353 2.97 -10.66 -7.56
C MET A 353 2.95 -10.11 -8.98
N VAL A 354 1.87 -10.37 -9.71
CA VAL A 354 1.72 -10.02 -11.13
C VAL A 354 1.05 -8.65 -11.29
N ILE A 355 0.09 -8.33 -10.41
CA ILE A 355 -0.65 -7.06 -10.44
C ILE A 355 0.21 -5.86 -10.00
N PHE A 356 1.24 -6.07 -9.15
CA PHE A 356 2.12 -5.00 -8.65
C PHE A 356 1.40 -3.85 -7.94
N SER A 357 0.22 -4.11 -7.37
CA SER A 357 -0.57 -3.10 -6.65
C SER A 357 -1.49 -3.77 -5.64
N PRO A 358 -1.28 -3.53 -4.33
CA PRO A 358 -2.17 -4.04 -3.28
C PRO A 358 -3.62 -3.62 -3.49
N SER A 359 -3.86 -2.35 -3.83
CA SER A 359 -5.22 -1.82 -4.02
C SER A 359 -5.92 -2.40 -5.25
N ALA A 360 -5.20 -2.56 -6.36
CA ALA A 360 -5.77 -3.20 -7.54
C ALA A 360 -6.04 -4.70 -7.29
N THR A 361 -5.19 -5.36 -6.50
CA THR A 361 -5.39 -6.76 -6.12
C THR A 361 -6.61 -6.93 -5.22
N VAL A 362 -6.81 -6.06 -4.23
CA VAL A 362 -8.03 -6.04 -3.40
C VAL A 362 -9.27 -5.84 -4.28
N ALA A 363 -9.25 -4.83 -5.15
CA ALA A 363 -10.37 -4.52 -6.03
C ALA A 363 -10.72 -5.67 -6.98
N ALA A 364 -9.70 -6.38 -7.47
CA ALA A 364 -9.86 -7.49 -8.40
C ALA A 364 -10.36 -8.78 -7.74
N LEU A 365 -9.80 -9.15 -6.58
CA LEU A 365 -9.93 -10.51 -6.05
C LEU A 365 -10.77 -10.62 -4.78
N MET A 366 -10.81 -9.59 -3.92
CA MET A 366 -11.62 -9.68 -2.71
C MET A 366 -13.13 -9.84 -2.98
N PRO A 367 -13.73 -9.24 -4.04
CA PRO A 367 -15.13 -9.51 -4.40
C PRO A 367 -15.36 -10.97 -4.80
N LEU A 368 -14.39 -11.61 -5.44
CA LEU A 368 -14.45 -13.05 -5.73
C LEU A 368 -14.52 -13.84 -4.42
N GLY A 369 -13.64 -13.56 -3.45
CA GLY A 369 -13.65 -14.25 -2.15
C GLY A 369 -14.99 -14.10 -1.42
N VAL A 370 -15.58 -12.90 -1.44
CA VAL A 370 -16.95 -12.65 -0.98
C VAL A 370 -17.96 -13.54 -1.71
N SER A 371 -17.88 -13.59 -3.04
CA SER A 371 -18.83 -14.32 -3.86
C SER A 371 -18.75 -15.85 -3.68
N LEU A 372 -17.59 -16.35 -3.24
CA LEU A 372 -17.34 -17.75 -2.89
C LEU A 372 -17.79 -18.08 -1.46
N GLY A 373 -18.39 -17.13 -0.74
CA GLY A 373 -18.88 -17.34 0.63
C GLY A 373 -17.79 -17.29 1.70
N ILE A 374 -16.58 -16.79 1.39
CA ILE A 374 -15.52 -16.66 2.39
C ILE A 374 -15.96 -15.66 3.46
N PRO A 375 -15.95 -16.05 4.75
CA PRO A 375 -16.37 -15.14 5.81
C PRO A 375 -15.52 -13.87 5.83
N PRO A 376 -16.12 -12.67 6.05
CA PRO A 376 -15.40 -11.39 6.04
C PRO A 376 -14.17 -11.37 6.94
N GLN A 377 -14.24 -12.01 8.11
CA GLN A 377 -13.12 -12.18 9.03
C GLN A 377 -11.90 -12.84 8.37
N ILE A 378 -12.10 -13.85 7.52
CA ILE A 378 -11.01 -14.57 6.85
C ILE A 378 -10.40 -13.69 5.75
N LEU A 379 -11.21 -12.92 5.03
CA LEU A 379 -10.72 -11.97 4.04
C LEU A 379 -9.82 -10.89 4.69
N ILE A 380 -10.14 -10.45 5.91
CA ILE A 380 -9.28 -9.55 6.69
C ILE A 380 -7.99 -10.24 7.12
N VAL A 381 -8.04 -11.50 7.57
CA VAL A 381 -6.85 -12.30 7.92
C VAL A 381 -5.90 -12.46 6.73
N LEU A 382 -6.46 -12.68 5.54
CA LEU A 382 -5.72 -12.86 4.30
C LEU A 382 -5.32 -11.54 3.63
N TYR A 383 -5.66 -10.39 4.22
CA TYR A 383 -5.38 -9.09 3.65
C TYR A 383 -3.87 -8.85 3.38
N PRO A 384 -2.91 -9.29 4.22
CA PRO A 384 -1.48 -9.19 3.89
C PRO A 384 -1.07 -9.92 2.60
N CYS A 385 -1.81 -10.96 2.19
CA CYS A 385 -1.53 -11.71 0.98
C CYS A 385 -1.72 -10.90 -0.31
N VAL A 386 -2.36 -9.73 -0.26
CA VAL A 386 -2.49 -8.85 -1.44
C VAL A 386 -1.21 -8.06 -1.74
N CYS A 387 -0.16 -8.19 -0.92
CA CYS A 387 1.06 -7.41 -1.02
C CYS A 387 2.28 -8.23 -1.49
N GLY A 388 2.12 -9.07 -2.52
CA GLY A 388 3.20 -9.85 -3.14
C GLY A 388 4.07 -9.08 -4.15
N ASP A 389 3.88 -7.76 -4.26
CA ASP A 389 4.58 -6.89 -5.22
C ASP A 389 6.09 -6.72 -4.95
N PHE A 390 6.59 -7.24 -3.81
CA PHE A 390 8.03 -7.29 -3.53
C PHE A 390 8.76 -8.45 -4.20
N ILE A 391 8.06 -9.47 -4.72
CA ILE A 391 8.69 -10.67 -5.32
C ILE A 391 9.46 -10.33 -6.58
N VAL A 392 8.93 -9.41 -7.37
CA VAL A 392 9.61 -8.85 -8.54
C VAL A 392 9.89 -7.38 -8.23
N PRO A 393 11.15 -6.94 -8.15
CA PRO A 393 11.49 -5.58 -7.78
C PRO A 393 10.83 -4.53 -8.70
N GLY A 394 9.95 -3.72 -8.13
CA GLY A 394 9.34 -2.56 -8.78
C GLY A 394 10.14 -1.28 -8.55
N ALA A 395 9.53 -0.14 -8.90
CA ALA A 395 10.16 1.18 -8.81
C ALA A 395 10.67 1.50 -7.40
N ASN A 396 9.94 1.10 -6.35
CA ASN A 396 10.31 1.33 -4.95
C ASN A 396 11.61 0.62 -4.57
N GLN A 397 11.72 -0.66 -4.93
CA GLN A 397 12.88 -1.49 -4.68
C GLN A 397 14.08 -1.00 -5.50
N ILE A 398 13.87 -0.69 -6.78
CA ILE A 398 14.93 -0.21 -7.68
C ILE A 398 15.49 1.14 -7.22
N ALA A 399 14.62 2.10 -6.90
CA ALA A 399 15.06 3.40 -6.39
C ALA A 399 15.76 3.27 -5.03
N CYS A 400 15.30 2.37 -4.15
CA CYS A 400 15.97 2.14 -2.86
C CYS A 400 17.41 1.64 -3.01
N VAL A 401 17.69 0.74 -3.97
CA VAL A 401 19.08 0.31 -4.28
C VAL A 401 19.96 1.52 -4.63
N SER A 402 19.42 2.50 -5.37
CA SER A 402 20.19 3.70 -5.74
C SER A 402 20.52 4.62 -4.56
N PHE A 403 19.72 4.59 -3.49
CA PHE A 403 20.00 5.35 -2.26
C PHE A 403 21.08 4.69 -1.39
N ASP A 404 21.31 3.39 -1.53
CA ASP A 404 22.39 2.70 -0.83
C ASP A 404 23.74 2.85 -1.54
N ARG A 405 24.44 3.95 -1.27
CA ARG A 405 25.77 4.21 -1.83
C ARG A 405 26.82 3.17 -1.41
N THR A 406 26.60 2.44 -0.30
CA THR A 406 27.51 1.37 0.13
C THR A 406 27.49 0.17 -0.81
N GLY A 407 26.39 -0.02 -1.55
CA GLY A 407 26.17 -1.17 -2.44
C GLY A 407 25.72 -2.45 -1.73
N THR A 408 25.44 -2.40 -0.43
CA THR A 408 25.03 -3.61 0.31
C THR A 408 23.65 -4.11 -0.08
N THR A 409 22.74 -3.20 -0.46
CA THR A 409 21.38 -3.48 -0.94
C THR A 409 21.41 -3.76 -2.43
N LYS A 410 20.87 -4.92 -2.84
CA LYS A 410 21.06 -5.41 -4.22
C LYS A 410 19.79 -5.98 -4.83
N ILE A 411 19.68 -5.76 -6.14
CA ILE A 411 18.96 -6.65 -7.05
C ILE A 411 20.05 -7.46 -7.76
N GLY A 412 20.05 -8.76 -7.53
CA GLY A 412 21.04 -9.71 -8.03
C GLY A 412 20.80 -10.09 -9.49
N LYS A 413 21.53 -11.10 -9.95
CA LYS A 413 21.51 -11.57 -11.34
C LYS A 413 20.13 -12.05 -11.81
N PHE A 414 19.31 -12.56 -10.88
CA PHE A 414 17.94 -13.01 -11.16
C PHE A 414 16.95 -12.03 -10.55
N VAL A 415 15.80 -11.86 -11.22
CA VAL A 415 14.72 -10.97 -10.76
C VAL A 415 14.28 -11.28 -9.33
N ILE A 416 14.28 -12.56 -8.95
CA ILE A 416 13.93 -13.06 -7.61
C ILE A 416 15.13 -13.17 -6.66
N ASN A 417 16.29 -12.62 -6.99
CA ASN A 417 17.45 -12.65 -6.09
C ASN A 417 17.74 -11.24 -5.60
N HIS A 418 17.03 -10.77 -4.57
CA HIS A 418 17.20 -9.41 -4.07
C HIS A 418 17.02 -9.30 -2.55
N SER A 419 17.43 -8.16 -2.01
CA SER A 419 17.42 -7.91 -0.56
C SER A 419 16.02 -7.95 0.07
N TYR A 420 14.97 -7.60 -0.68
CA TYR A 420 13.60 -7.48 -0.16
C TYR A 420 12.83 -8.81 0.08
N LEU A 421 13.24 -9.93 -0.52
CA LEU A 421 12.46 -11.18 -0.44
C LEU A 421 12.25 -11.68 1.00
N ARG A 422 13.34 -11.86 1.75
CA ARG A 422 13.31 -12.41 3.11
C ARG A 422 12.39 -11.59 4.03
N PRO A 423 12.61 -10.26 4.20
CA PRO A 423 11.71 -9.48 5.04
C PRO A 423 10.26 -9.47 4.52
N GLY A 424 10.05 -9.49 3.19
CA GLY A 424 8.71 -9.56 2.58
C GLY A 424 7.94 -10.82 2.97
N PHE A 425 8.53 -12.00 2.75
CA PHE A 425 7.91 -13.27 3.12
C PHE A 425 7.66 -13.36 4.62
N VAL A 426 8.65 -12.98 5.44
CA VAL A 426 8.49 -13.02 6.90
C VAL A 426 7.36 -12.10 7.33
N LEU A 427 7.27 -10.88 6.79
CA LEU A 427 6.21 -9.93 7.13
C LEU A 427 4.83 -10.50 6.79
N ILE A 428 4.61 -10.97 5.56
CA ILE A 428 3.29 -11.51 5.16
C ILE A 428 2.92 -12.71 6.02
N ILE A 429 3.80 -13.70 6.14
CA ILE A 429 3.49 -14.94 6.86
C ILE A 429 3.17 -14.62 8.33
N SER A 430 4.01 -13.83 8.99
CA SER A 430 3.78 -13.48 10.40
C SER A 430 2.55 -12.59 10.58
N ALA A 431 2.30 -11.63 9.70
CA ALA A 431 1.10 -10.80 9.75
C ALA A 431 -0.17 -11.63 9.52
N THR A 432 -0.18 -12.57 8.59
CA THR A 432 -1.34 -13.46 8.37
C THR A 432 -1.59 -14.37 9.58
N ILE A 433 -0.54 -14.95 10.17
CA ILE A 433 -0.66 -15.79 11.38
C ILE A 433 -1.19 -14.97 12.56
N VAL A 434 -0.63 -13.79 12.81
CA VAL A 434 -1.09 -12.90 13.88
C VAL A 434 -2.51 -12.42 13.62
N GLY A 435 -2.82 -12.05 12.38
CA GLY A 435 -4.17 -11.68 11.96
C GLY A 435 -5.18 -12.77 12.25
N TYR A 436 -4.84 -14.04 11.99
CA TYR A 436 -5.68 -15.19 12.32
C TYR A 436 -5.92 -15.33 13.84
N VAL A 437 -4.88 -15.17 14.66
CA VAL A 437 -5.04 -15.20 16.12
C VAL A 437 -5.95 -14.06 16.60
N LEU A 438 -5.75 -12.85 16.08
CA LEU A 438 -6.56 -11.68 16.44
C LEU A 438 -8.00 -11.80 15.95
N SER A 439 -8.24 -12.40 14.79
CA SER A 439 -9.60 -12.61 14.29
C SER A 439 -10.40 -13.50 15.23
N LYS A 440 -9.78 -14.48 15.89
CA LYS A 440 -10.45 -15.34 16.88
C LYS A 440 -10.80 -14.64 18.20
N ILE A 441 -10.26 -13.44 18.42
CA ILE A 441 -10.50 -12.65 19.63
C ILE A 441 -11.56 -11.58 19.39
N TYR A 442 -11.57 -10.98 18.19
CA TYR A 442 -12.40 -9.82 17.87
C TYR A 442 -13.64 -10.14 17.01
N PHE A 443 -13.70 -11.32 16.40
CA PHE A 443 -14.85 -11.89 15.70
C PHE A 443 -15.23 -13.21 16.37
#